data_AF-A0A9D3MDN4-F1
#
_entry.id   AF-A0A9D3MDN4-F1
#
_cell.length_a   1.000
_cell.length_b   1.000
_cell.length_c   1.000
_cell.angle_alpha   90.00
_cell.angle_beta   90.00
_cell.angle_gamma   90.00
#
_symmetry.space_group_name_H-M   'P 1'
#
loop_
_entity.id
_entity.type
_entity.pdbx_description
1 polymer ?
#
loop_
_entity_poly.entity_id
_entity_poly.type
_entity_poly.pdbx_seq_one_letter_code
_entity_poly.pdbx_strand_id
1 'polypeptide(L)'
;MALVFYYVTGFFIAVSVMANVVETVPCGTSPKGIKEVSCGERYALAFFCLDTACVMIFTIEYMLRLLAAPSRYKFVKSVMSIIDVVAIMPYYIGLVMADNEDVSGAFVTLRVFRVFRIFKFSRHSAGLRILGYTLKSCASELGFLLFSLTMAIIIFATVMFYAEKGSSASKFTSIPAAFWYTIVTMTTLG
;
A
#
# COMPACT_ATOMS: atom_id res chain seq x y z
N MET A 1 6.91 -28.12 12.92
CA MET A 1 7.60 -27.42 11.82
C MET A 1 6.75 -26.35 11.15
N ALA A 2 5.57 -26.65 10.58
CA ALA A 2 4.75 -25.67 9.85
C ALA A 2 4.34 -24.43 10.67
N LEU A 3 3.99 -24.59 11.95
CA LEU A 3 3.65 -23.48 12.84
C LEU A 3 4.85 -22.54 13.10
N VAL A 4 6.06 -23.09 13.23
CA VAL A 4 7.27 -22.29 13.44
C VAL A 4 7.54 -21.43 12.21
N PHE A 5 7.48 -22.01 11.01
CA PHE A 5 7.60 -21.24 9.77
C PHE A 5 6.55 -20.14 9.66
N TYR A 6 5.31 -20.42 10.09
CA TYR A 6 4.23 -19.46 10.08
C TYR A 6 4.49 -18.26 10.99
N TYR A 7 4.91 -18.50 12.25
CA TYR A 7 5.21 -17.42 13.19
C TYR A 7 6.45 -16.61 12.78
N VAL A 8 7.51 -17.29 12.29
CA VAL A 8 8.73 -16.64 11.83
C VAL A 8 8.46 -15.72 10.64
N THR A 9 7.73 -16.21 9.64
CA THR A 9 7.36 -15.39 8.46
C THR A 9 6.46 -14.23 8.86
N GLY A 10 5.46 -14.44 9.72
CA GLY A 10 4.63 -13.37 10.27
C GLY A 10 5.44 -12.29 11.00
N PHE A 11 6.43 -12.70 11.81
CA PHE A 11 7.34 -11.78 12.49
C PHE A 11 8.14 -10.94 11.50
N PHE A 12 8.74 -11.54 10.47
CA PHE A 12 9.48 -10.79 9.46
C PHE A 12 8.59 -9.83 8.64
N ILE A 13 7.34 -10.20 8.37
CA ILE A 13 6.39 -9.26 7.76
C ILE A 13 6.12 -8.09 8.70
N ALA A 14 5.89 -8.33 10.00
CA ALA A 14 5.69 -7.26 10.97
C ALA A 14 6.90 -6.32 11.06
N VAL A 15 8.12 -6.87 11.16
CA VAL A 15 9.37 -6.10 11.17
C VAL A 15 9.52 -5.27 9.91
N SER A 16 9.25 -5.87 8.74
CA SER A 16 9.32 -5.20 7.45
C SER A 16 8.31 -4.04 7.38
N VAL A 17 7.06 -4.23 7.81
CA VAL A 17 6.05 -3.17 7.82
C VAL A 17 6.41 -2.07 8.82
N MET A 18 6.91 -2.40 10.01
CA MET A 18 7.39 -1.41 10.96
C MET A 18 8.60 -0.64 10.45
N ALA A 19 9.54 -1.29 9.75
CA ALA A 19 10.64 -0.57 9.12
C ALA A 19 10.14 0.46 8.10
N ASN A 20 9.13 0.14 7.26
CA ASN A 20 8.53 1.12 6.34
C ASN A 20 7.90 2.32 7.06
N VAL A 21 7.26 2.08 8.20
CA VAL A 21 6.65 3.16 9.00
C VAL A 21 7.73 4.01 9.64
N VAL A 22 8.75 3.40 10.26
CA VAL A 22 9.83 4.14 10.91
C VAL A 22 10.70 4.89 9.89
N GLU A 23 10.86 4.37 8.65
CA GLU A 23 11.60 5.03 7.57
C GLU A 23 11.08 6.46 7.31
N THR A 24 9.78 6.71 7.50
CA THR A 24 9.14 8.02 7.26
C THR A 24 9.06 8.92 8.49
N VAL A 25 9.40 8.44 9.69
CA VAL A 25 9.38 9.22 10.92
C VAL A 25 10.54 10.24 10.94
N PRO A 26 10.35 11.48 11.41
CA PRO A 26 11.44 12.43 11.60
C PRO A 26 12.38 11.97 12.73
N CYS A 27 13.68 11.84 12.45
CA CYS A 27 14.69 11.31 13.38
C CYS A 27 15.80 12.32 13.72
N GLY A 28 15.65 13.57 13.33
CA GLY A 28 16.57 14.64 13.71
C GLY A 28 16.56 15.81 12.76
N THR A 29 17.24 16.87 13.18
CA THR A 29 17.43 18.08 12.39
C THR A 29 18.67 17.93 11.51
N SER A 30 18.57 18.35 10.24
CA SER A 30 19.72 18.41 9.34
C SER A 30 20.85 19.23 9.97
N PRO A 31 22.14 18.88 9.77
CA PRO A 31 23.29 19.66 10.26
C PRO A 31 23.33 21.10 9.74
N LYS A 32 22.50 21.45 8.74
CA LYS A 32 22.29 22.82 8.22
C LYS A 32 21.05 23.53 8.79
N GLY A 33 20.34 22.95 9.77
CA GLY A 33 19.29 23.61 10.56
C GLY A 33 17.95 23.90 9.88
N ILE A 34 17.76 23.59 8.58
CA ILE A 34 16.62 24.09 7.79
C ILE A 34 15.54 23.03 7.49
N LYS A 35 15.82 21.72 7.63
CA LYS A 35 14.84 20.64 7.37
C LYS A 35 14.96 19.48 8.36
N GLU A 36 13.80 18.94 8.76
CA GLU A 36 13.72 17.65 9.46
C GLU A 36 14.11 16.53 8.50
N VAL A 37 14.97 15.62 8.96
CA VAL A 37 15.46 14.48 8.19
C VAL A 37 14.74 13.23 8.66
N SER A 38 14.26 12.42 7.72
CA SER A 38 13.59 11.16 8.04
C SER A 38 14.59 10.12 8.59
N CYS A 39 14.12 9.17 9.40
CA CYS A 39 14.97 8.07 9.90
C CYS A 39 15.57 7.27 8.74
N GLY A 40 14.83 7.14 7.63
CA GLY A 40 15.30 6.49 6.41
C GLY A 40 16.52 7.16 5.79
N GLU A 41 16.57 8.49 5.77
CA GLU A 41 17.73 9.22 5.24
C GLU A 41 18.92 9.19 6.21
N ARG A 42 18.67 9.31 7.52
CA ARG A 42 19.73 9.31 8.53
C ARG A 42 20.41 7.94 8.68
N TYR A 43 19.62 6.87 8.63
CA TYR A 43 20.08 5.49 8.80
C TYR A 43 19.88 4.65 7.52
N ALA A 44 20.15 5.25 6.36
CA ALA A 44 19.91 4.62 5.06
C ALA A 44 20.52 3.22 4.93
N LEU A 45 21.75 3.03 5.40
CA LEU A 45 22.43 1.72 5.34
C LEU A 45 21.74 0.66 6.21
N ALA A 46 21.26 1.03 7.40
CA ALA A 46 20.59 0.10 8.30
C ALA A 46 19.23 -0.33 7.75
N PHE A 47 18.43 0.62 7.25
CA PHE A 47 17.16 0.32 6.60
C PHE A 47 17.35 -0.49 5.32
N PHE A 48 18.37 -0.17 4.51
CA PHE A 48 18.71 -0.95 3.32
C PHE A 48 19.08 -2.39 3.67
N CYS A 49 19.93 -2.61 4.68
CA CYS A 49 20.30 -3.95 5.13
C CYS A 49 19.09 -4.74 5.67
N LEU A 50 18.22 -4.09 6.45
CA LEU A 50 17.00 -4.70 6.97
C LEU A 50 16.05 -5.08 5.83
N ASP A 51 15.79 -4.18 4.90
CA ASP A 51 14.89 -4.41 3.77
C ASP A 51 15.41 -5.55 2.89
N THR A 52 16.71 -5.55 2.60
CA THR A 52 17.40 -6.61 1.88
C THR A 52 17.22 -7.96 2.58
N ALA A 53 17.44 -8.04 3.89
CA ALA A 53 17.28 -9.26 4.66
C ALA A 53 15.83 -9.78 4.62
N CYS A 54 14.84 -8.90 4.82
CA CYS A 54 13.42 -9.26 4.75
C CYS A 54 13.03 -9.77 3.35
N VAL A 55 13.44 -9.07 2.29
CA VAL A 55 13.14 -9.45 0.91
C VAL A 55 13.80 -10.78 0.55
N MET A 56 15.05 -10.99 0.96
CA MET A 56 15.75 -12.27 0.74
C MET A 56 14.99 -13.44 1.39
N ILE A 57 14.53 -13.28 2.63
CA ILE A 57 13.71 -14.31 3.32
C ILE A 57 12.42 -14.56 2.56
N PHE A 58 11.72 -13.50 2.11
CA PHE A 58 10.47 -13.63 1.36
C PHE A 58 10.66 -14.28 -0.01
N THR A 59 11.75 -13.99 -0.70
CA THR A 59 12.11 -14.63 -1.98
C THR A 59 12.40 -16.11 -1.77
N ILE A 60 13.20 -16.47 -0.76
CA ILE A 60 13.48 -17.87 -0.44
C ILE A 60 12.19 -18.62 -0.10
N GLU A 61 11.34 -18.04 0.76
CA GLU A 61 10.03 -18.59 1.12
C GLU A 61 9.15 -18.83 -0.12
N TYR A 62 9.10 -17.86 -1.04
CA TYR A 62 8.37 -17.99 -2.30
C TYR A 62 8.94 -19.10 -3.18
N MET A 63 10.26 -19.17 -3.35
CA MET A 63 10.92 -20.19 -4.17
C MET A 63 10.73 -21.59 -3.59
N LEU A 64 10.85 -21.76 -2.28
CA LEU A 64 10.59 -23.04 -1.61
C LEU A 64 9.14 -23.49 -1.83
N ARG A 65 8.16 -22.59 -1.74
CA ARG A 65 6.75 -22.91 -2.04
C ARG A 65 6.54 -23.23 -3.51
N LEU A 66 7.14 -22.47 -4.40
CA LEU A 66 7.07 -22.70 -5.83
C LEU A 66 7.63 -24.08 -6.15
N LEU A 67 8.77 -24.48 -5.57
CA LEU A 67 9.44 -25.77 -5.71
C LEU A 67 8.75 -26.94 -4.96
N ALA A 68 7.93 -26.67 -3.96
CA ALA A 68 7.10 -27.70 -3.31
C ALA A 68 5.73 -27.90 -3.99
N ALA A 69 5.25 -26.95 -4.80
CA ALA A 69 3.91 -27.00 -5.39
C ALA A 69 3.74 -28.08 -6.48
N PRO A 70 2.71 -28.94 -6.42
CA PRO A 70 2.51 -30.03 -7.39
C PRO A 70 2.30 -29.55 -8.84
N SER A 71 1.78 -28.32 -9.04
CA SER A 71 1.70 -27.68 -10.35
C SER A 71 2.16 -26.23 -10.27
N ARG A 72 3.35 -25.95 -10.83
CA ARG A 72 3.99 -24.62 -10.78
C ARG A 72 3.11 -23.53 -11.39
N TYR A 73 2.53 -23.80 -12.55
CA TYR A 73 1.70 -22.82 -13.27
C TYR A 73 0.44 -22.41 -12.49
N LYS A 74 -0.26 -23.39 -11.90
CA LYS A 74 -1.45 -23.12 -11.07
C LYS A 74 -1.07 -22.36 -9.80
N PHE A 75 0.10 -22.64 -9.23
CA PHE A 75 0.62 -21.92 -8.08
C PHE A 75 0.89 -20.45 -8.42
N VAL A 76 1.65 -20.17 -9.48
CA VAL A 76 1.99 -18.79 -9.89
C VAL A 76 0.74 -17.96 -10.17
N LYS A 77 -0.30 -18.56 -10.76
CA LYS A 77 -1.58 -17.89 -11.05
C LYS A 77 -2.48 -17.69 -9.83
N SER A 78 -2.16 -18.28 -8.68
CA SER A 78 -2.97 -18.13 -7.47
C SER A 78 -2.85 -16.72 -6.88
N VAL A 79 -3.96 -16.15 -6.40
CA VAL A 79 -3.98 -14.79 -5.79
C VAL A 79 -2.94 -14.66 -4.67
N MET A 80 -2.80 -15.69 -3.84
CA MET A 80 -1.85 -15.70 -2.73
C MET A 80 -0.38 -15.71 -3.21
N SER A 81 -0.09 -16.38 -4.33
CA SER A 81 1.24 -16.35 -4.95
C SER A 81 1.53 -14.99 -5.59
N ILE A 82 0.52 -14.36 -6.21
CA ILE A 82 0.66 -13.01 -6.77
C ILE A 82 0.99 -12.01 -5.66
N ILE A 83 0.32 -12.07 -4.52
CA ILE A 83 0.63 -11.24 -3.35
C ILE A 83 2.07 -11.45 -2.88
N ASP A 84 2.57 -12.69 -2.83
CA ASP A 84 3.95 -12.97 -2.45
C ASP A 84 4.96 -12.32 -3.43
N VAL A 85 4.67 -12.31 -4.74
CA VAL A 85 5.52 -11.65 -5.76
C VAL A 85 5.44 -10.12 -5.64
N VAL A 86 4.24 -9.56 -5.51
CA VAL A 86 4.05 -8.10 -5.37
C VAL A 86 4.73 -7.58 -4.10
N ALA A 87 4.84 -8.39 -3.04
CA ALA A 87 5.53 -8.02 -1.81
C ALA A 87 7.05 -7.81 -1.97
N ILE A 88 7.69 -8.52 -2.91
CA ILE A 88 9.15 -8.44 -3.16
C ILE A 88 9.50 -7.59 -4.38
N MET A 89 8.56 -7.43 -5.32
CA MET A 89 8.74 -6.74 -6.59
C MET A 89 9.30 -5.31 -6.48
N PRO A 90 8.80 -4.43 -5.57
CA PRO A 90 9.30 -3.05 -5.47
C PRO A 90 10.80 -2.97 -5.16
N TYR A 91 11.33 -3.93 -4.39
CA TYR A 91 12.76 -3.97 -4.06
C TYR A 91 13.62 -4.31 -5.27
N TYR A 92 13.25 -5.35 -6.02
CA TYR A 92 14.00 -5.76 -7.22
C TYR A 92 13.94 -4.70 -8.33
N ILE A 93 12.79 -4.05 -8.53
CA ILE A 93 12.68 -2.94 -9.49
C ILE A 93 13.56 -1.78 -9.04
N GLY A 94 13.54 -1.42 -7.76
CA GLY A 94 14.40 -0.38 -7.21
C GLY A 94 15.88 -0.66 -7.42
N LEU A 95 16.32 -1.92 -7.27
CA LEU A 95 17.72 -2.32 -7.50
C LEU A 95 18.13 -2.21 -8.97
N VAL A 96 17.26 -2.62 -9.91
CA VAL A 96 17.54 -2.54 -11.35
C VAL A 96 17.52 -1.10 -11.83
N MET A 97 16.59 -0.28 -11.33
CA MET A 97 16.52 1.13 -11.71
C MET A 97 17.69 1.93 -11.13
N ALA A 98 18.26 1.55 -9.97
CA ALA A 98 19.36 2.25 -9.29
C ALA A 98 20.58 2.52 -10.19
N ASP A 99 20.77 1.70 -11.22
CA ASP A 99 21.85 1.80 -12.19
C ASP A 99 21.59 2.83 -13.31
N ASN A 100 20.37 3.39 -13.38
CA ASN A 100 19.96 4.37 -14.39
C ASN A 100 19.76 5.75 -13.73
N GLU A 101 20.71 6.66 -13.92
CA GLU A 101 20.72 7.99 -13.29
C GLU A 101 19.53 8.89 -13.70
N ASP A 102 18.93 8.65 -14.87
CA ASP A 102 17.83 9.46 -15.42
C ASP A 102 16.48 9.29 -14.69
N VAL A 103 16.35 8.32 -13.78
CA VAL A 103 15.04 7.88 -13.26
C VAL A 103 14.79 8.26 -11.79
N SER A 104 15.49 9.29 -11.26
CA SER A 104 15.43 9.69 -9.84
C SER A 104 14.00 9.86 -9.29
N GLY A 105 13.02 10.29 -10.10
CA GLY A 105 11.63 10.44 -9.68
C GLY A 105 10.87 9.11 -9.52
N ALA A 106 11.20 8.07 -10.30
CA ALA A 106 10.52 6.79 -10.22
C ALA A 106 10.85 6.03 -8.92
N PHE A 107 12.04 6.23 -8.36
CA PHE A 107 12.42 5.61 -7.08
C PHE A 107 11.50 6.02 -5.94
N VAL A 108 11.08 7.28 -5.89
CA VAL A 108 10.19 7.79 -4.85
C VAL A 108 8.83 7.12 -4.95
N THR A 109 8.29 6.99 -6.17
CA THR A 109 7.01 6.32 -6.40
C THR A 109 7.08 4.82 -6.08
N LEU A 110 8.20 4.15 -6.41
CA LEU A 110 8.40 2.72 -6.11
C LEU A 110 8.42 2.42 -4.61
N ARG A 111 8.88 3.36 -3.77
CA ARG A 111 8.83 3.20 -2.30
C ARG A 111 7.40 3.06 -1.80
N VAL A 112 6.42 3.75 -2.41
CA VAL A 112 5.00 3.62 -2.04
C VAL A 112 4.50 2.20 -2.26
N PHE A 113 4.93 1.53 -3.33
CA PHE A 113 4.52 0.15 -3.62
C PHE A 113 5.01 -0.86 -2.57
N ARG A 114 6.02 -0.53 -1.74
CA ARG A 114 6.43 -1.41 -0.64
C ARG A 114 5.30 -1.63 0.37
N VAL A 115 4.31 -0.74 0.46
CA VAL A 115 3.12 -0.93 1.31
C VAL A 115 2.33 -2.19 0.93
N PHE A 116 2.39 -2.62 -0.34
CA PHE A 116 1.69 -3.82 -0.79
C PHE A 116 2.18 -5.09 -0.10
N ARG A 117 3.40 -5.12 0.47
CA ARG A 117 3.86 -6.27 1.25
C ARG A 117 3.04 -6.53 2.51
N ILE A 118 2.29 -5.54 3.01
CA ILE A 118 1.32 -5.73 4.10
C ILE A 118 0.30 -6.80 3.73
N PHE A 119 -0.10 -6.90 2.46
CA PHE A 119 -1.06 -7.90 2.01
C PHE A 119 -0.55 -9.35 2.18
N LYS A 120 0.76 -9.57 2.34
CA LYS A 120 1.30 -10.89 2.67
C LYS A 120 0.76 -11.44 4.00
N PHE A 121 0.34 -10.57 4.93
CA PHE A 121 -0.38 -10.96 6.14
C PHE A 121 -1.69 -11.70 5.86
N SER A 122 -2.31 -11.52 4.68
CA SER A 122 -3.54 -12.23 4.31
C SER A 122 -3.36 -13.75 4.35
N ARG A 123 -2.16 -14.28 4.05
CA ARG A 123 -1.87 -15.71 4.15
C ARG A 123 -1.88 -16.20 5.60
N HIS A 124 -1.56 -15.30 6.53
CA HIS A 124 -1.51 -15.52 7.98
C HIS A 124 -2.78 -15.04 8.71
N SER A 125 -3.83 -14.70 7.98
CA SER A 125 -5.08 -14.28 8.58
C SER A 125 -6.25 -14.96 7.88
N ALA A 126 -6.89 -15.89 8.58
CA ALA A 126 -8.13 -16.49 8.12
C ALA A 126 -9.20 -15.42 7.86
N GLY A 127 -9.26 -14.37 8.70
CA GLY A 127 -10.19 -13.25 8.54
C GLY A 127 -10.01 -12.51 7.22
N LEU A 128 -8.76 -12.15 6.84
CA LEU A 128 -8.50 -11.47 5.56
C LEU A 128 -8.85 -12.36 4.36
N ARG A 129 -8.64 -13.67 4.46
CA ARG A 129 -9.03 -14.62 3.41
C ARG A 129 -10.54 -14.67 3.25
N ILE A 130 -11.27 -14.79 4.36
CA ILE A 130 -12.74 -14.80 4.37
C ILE A 130 -13.27 -13.49 3.80
N LEU A 131 -12.74 -12.35 4.24
CA LEU A 131 -13.09 -11.04 3.70
C LEU A 131 -12.92 -10.99 2.18
N GLY A 132 -11.79 -11.49 1.66
CA GLY A 132 -11.54 -11.57 0.22
C GLY A 132 -12.55 -12.46 -0.52
N TYR A 133 -12.95 -13.60 0.06
CA TYR A 133 -13.98 -14.46 -0.51
C TYR A 133 -15.36 -13.80 -0.48
N THR A 134 -15.74 -13.15 0.61
CA THR A 134 -17.01 -12.43 0.74
C THR A 134 -17.09 -11.24 -0.21
N LEU A 135 -16.02 -10.44 -0.33
CA LEU A 135 -15.94 -9.35 -1.29
C LEU A 135 -16.07 -9.83 -2.73
N LYS A 136 -15.44 -10.97 -3.06
CA LYS A 136 -15.60 -11.59 -4.38
C LYS A 136 -17.03 -12.06 -4.62
N SER A 137 -17.67 -12.63 -3.59
CA SER A 137 -19.05 -13.12 -3.67
C SER A 137 -20.07 -12.00 -3.84
N CYS A 138 -19.82 -10.82 -3.24
CA CYS A 138 -20.70 -9.67 -3.28
C CYS A 138 -20.18 -8.56 -4.22
N ALA A 139 -19.32 -8.89 -5.18
CA ALA A 139 -18.66 -7.91 -6.03
C ALA A 139 -19.65 -7.12 -6.90
N SER A 140 -20.72 -7.78 -7.35
CA SER A 140 -21.81 -7.16 -8.11
C SER A 140 -22.55 -6.09 -7.29
N GLU A 141 -22.89 -6.41 -6.05
CA GLU A 141 -23.62 -5.56 -5.13
C GLU A 141 -22.76 -4.38 -4.68
N LEU A 142 -21.49 -4.64 -4.37
CA LEU A 142 -20.52 -3.59 -4.06
C LEU A 142 -20.33 -2.64 -5.25
N GLY A 143 -20.29 -3.16 -6.47
CA GLY A 143 -20.21 -2.34 -7.69
C GLY A 143 -21.41 -1.41 -7.85
N PHE A 144 -22.62 -1.91 -7.62
CA PHE A 144 -23.83 -1.09 -7.66
C PHE A 144 -23.84 -0.02 -6.56
N LEU A 145 -23.40 -0.36 -5.35
CA LEU A 145 -23.28 0.58 -4.23
C LEU A 145 -22.28 1.71 -4.54
N LEU A 146 -21.10 1.39 -5.08
CA LEU A 146 -20.10 2.39 -5.46
C LEU A 146 -20.60 3.28 -6.61
N PHE A 147 -21.35 2.71 -7.55
CA PHE A 147 -21.96 3.48 -8.64
C PHE A 147 -23.00 4.48 -8.12
N SER A 148 -23.93 4.04 -7.26
CA SER A 148 -24.96 4.92 -6.71
C SER A 148 -24.36 6.00 -5.79
N LEU A 149 -23.35 5.65 -5.00
CA LEU A 149 -22.61 6.61 -4.16
C LEU A 149 -21.91 7.67 -5.02
N THR A 150 -21.27 7.27 -6.12
CA THR A 150 -20.60 8.22 -7.03
C THR A 150 -21.60 9.18 -7.68
N MET A 151 -22.76 8.68 -8.13
CA MET A 151 -23.84 9.53 -8.64
C MET A 151 -24.30 10.54 -7.60
N ALA A 152 -24.51 10.10 -6.36
CA ALA A 152 -24.91 10.98 -5.27
C ALA A 152 -23.84 12.05 -4.98
N ILE A 153 -22.55 11.67 -4.95
CA ILE A 153 -21.44 12.62 -4.77
C ILE A 153 -21.46 13.70 -5.84
N ILE A 154 -21.66 13.33 -7.12
CA ILE A 154 -21.71 14.30 -8.22
C ILE A 154 -22.89 15.26 -8.06
N ILE A 155 -24.09 14.75 -7.73
CA ILE A 155 -25.29 15.56 -7.54
C ILE A 155 -25.09 16.55 -6.39
N PHE A 156 -24.70 16.07 -5.20
CA PHE A 156 -24.55 16.92 -4.02
C PHE A 156 -23.39 17.91 -4.15
N ALA A 157 -22.26 17.52 -4.76
CA ALA A 157 -21.17 18.43 -5.05
C ALA A 157 -21.58 19.55 -6.02
N THR A 158 -22.42 19.23 -7.01
CA THR A 158 -22.97 20.23 -7.94
C THR A 158 -23.90 21.19 -7.21
N VAL A 159 -24.79 20.69 -6.35
CA VAL A 159 -25.68 21.52 -5.52
C VAL A 159 -24.87 22.43 -4.61
N MET A 160 -23.88 21.88 -3.89
CA MET A 160 -23.03 22.67 -2.99
C MET A 160 -22.25 23.76 -3.72
N PHE A 161 -21.66 23.44 -4.88
CA PHE A 161 -20.94 24.41 -5.70
C PHE A 161 -21.85 25.57 -6.11
N TYR A 162 -23.05 25.29 -6.62
CA TYR A 162 -23.97 26.34 -7.04
C TYR A 162 -24.60 27.10 -5.87
N ALA A 163 -24.84 26.44 -4.74
CA ALA A 163 -25.35 27.08 -3.53
C ALA A 163 -24.36 28.13 -2.98
N GLU A 164 -23.05 27.87 -3.05
CA GLU A 164 -22.04 28.80 -2.53
C GLU A 164 -21.38 29.70 -3.59
N LYS A 165 -21.68 29.53 -4.88
CA LYS A 165 -21.05 30.26 -6.00
C LYS A 165 -21.10 31.79 -5.86
N GLY A 166 -22.05 32.32 -5.09
CA GLY A 166 -22.23 33.76 -4.85
C GLY A 166 -21.46 34.33 -3.64
N SER A 167 -20.81 33.50 -2.82
CA SER A 167 -20.07 33.93 -1.64
C SER A 167 -18.59 34.12 -1.94
N SER A 168 -18.05 35.31 -1.68
CA SER A 168 -16.62 35.64 -1.87
C SER A 168 -15.68 34.86 -0.95
N ALA A 169 -16.20 34.23 0.11
CA ALA A 169 -15.44 33.39 1.05
C ALA A 169 -15.60 31.87 0.81
N SER A 170 -16.25 31.44 -0.28
CA SER A 170 -16.48 30.01 -0.52
C SER A 170 -15.19 29.25 -0.82
N LYS A 171 -15.06 28.06 -0.23
CA LYS A 171 -13.97 27.12 -0.50
C LYS A 171 -14.25 26.21 -1.72
N PHE A 172 -15.47 26.25 -2.25
CA PHE A 172 -15.89 25.41 -3.38
C PHE A 172 -15.59 26.08 -4.72
N THR A 173 -14.32 26.03 -5.13
CA THR A 173 -13.85 26.65 -6.39
C THR A 173 -14.33 25.93 -7.66
N SER A 174 -14.65 24.64 -7.56
CA SER A 174 -15.14 23.81 -8.65
C SER A 174 -15.92 22.62 -8.11
N ILE A 175 -16.70 21.94 -8.97
CA ILE A 175 -17.45 20.74 -8.58
C ILE A 175 -16.51 19.63 -8.04
N PRO A 176 -15.36 19.32 -8.67
CA PRO A 176 -14.41 18.35 -8.09
C PRO A 176 -13.81 18.79 -6.76
N ALA A 177 -13.62 20.10 -6.54
CA ALA A 177 -13.15 20.61 -5.25
C ALA A 177 -14.18 20.38 -4.12
N ALA A 178 -15.47 20.32 -4.45
CA ALA A 178 -16.53 19.98 -3.50
C ALA A 178 -16.64 18.47 -3.20
N PHE A 179 -16.03 17.59 -4.01
CA PHE A 179 -16.10 16.14 -3.79
C PHE A 179 -15.57 15.72 -2.43
N TRP A 180 -14.45 16.30 -1.97
CA TRP A 180 -13.91 16.00 -0.64
C TRP A 180 -14.95 16.23 0.46
N TYR A 181 -15.56 17.41 0.48
CA TYR A 181 -16.59 17.77 1.45
C TYR A 181 -17.81 16.85 1.35
N THR A 182 -18.29 16.58 0.13
CA THR A 182 -19.45 15.71 -0.09
C THR A 182 -19.16 14.27 0.35
N ILE A 183 -17.98 13.72 0.05
CA ILE A 183 -17.58 12.37 0.46
C ILE A 183 -17.54 12.29 1.99
N VAL A 184 -16.87 13.22 2.66
CA VAL A 184 -16.74 13.27 4.12
C VAL A 184 -18.11 13.40 4.80
N THR A 185 -18.99 14.24 4.26
CA THR A 185 -20.34 14.43 4.79
C THR A 185 -21.22 13.19 4.59
N MET A 186 -21.25 12.62 3.38
CA MET A 186 -22.07 11.44 3.06
C MET A 186 -21.59 10.17 3.77
N THR A 187 -20.29 10.07 4.04
CA THR A 187 -19.70 8.99 4.85
C THR A 187 -19.76 9.28 6.35
N THR A 188 -20.40 10.38 6.75
CA THR A 188 -20.61 10.79 8.15
C THR A 188 -19.31 10.96 8.96
N LEU A 189 -18.21 11.29 8.28
CA LEU A 189 -16.92 11.56 8.92
C LEU A 189 -16.90 12.93 9.63
N GLY A 190 -17.62 13.93 9.09
CA GLY A 190 -17.75 15.28 9.65
C GLY A 190 -16.48 16.11 9.57
#